data_AF-A0A7S0VMC1-F1
#
_entry.id   AF-A0A7S0VMC1-F1
#
_cell.length_a   1.000
_cell.length_b   1.000
_cell.length_c   1.000
_cell.angle_alpha   90.00
_cell.angle_beta   90.00
_cell.angle_gamma   90.00
#
_symmetry.space_group_name_H-M   'P 1'
#
loop_
_entity.id
_entity.type
_entity.pdbx_description
1 polymer ?
#
loop_
_entity_poly.entity_id
_entity_poly.type
_entity_poly.pdbx_seq_one_letter_code
_entity_poly.pdbx_strand_id
1 'polypeptide(L)'
;GADLEKLKAAKKALLKEVGLAEFEVSELSAVLKDAVRATQDQLQKKQSRTHEELQAEVDNDVGDDEPESESDEDEEEKPIYNPKKVPLDWTGKPIPYWLYKLHGLNVEYSCEICGNVSYWGPRAFERHFQEWRHAHGMRCLKVPNTRAFHNITKIQDALDLFERLRQDQSKSDFDREAEEEYEDGAGNVLSKKTYQDLLRQGLL
;
A
#
# COMPACT_ATOMS: atom_id res chain seq x y z
N GLY A 1 22.60 7.16 -78.18
CA GLY A 1 21.42 6.30 -77.98
C GLY A 1 20.59 6.88 -76.85
N ALA A 2 19.26 6.91 -77.02
CA ALA A 2 18.33 7.56 -76.09
C ALA A 2 18.50 7.10 -74.63
N ASP A 3 18.96 5.87 -74.39
CA ASP A 3 19.19 5.33 -73.05
C ASP A 3 20.37 5.97 -72.32
N LEU A 4 21.42 6.38 -73.04
CA LEU A 4 22.56 7.08 -72.44
C LEU A 4 22.17 8.48 -71.95
N GLU A 5 21.28 9.16 -72.68
CA GLU A 5 20.77 10.48 -72.28
C GLU A 5 19.78 10.38 -71.11
N LYS A 6 18.96 9.32 -71.06
CA LYS A 6 18.12 9.02 -69.89
C LYS A 6 18.95 8.73 -68.64
N LEU A 7 20.04 7.95 -68.76
CA LEU A 7 20.98 7.68 -67.67
C LEU A 7 21.66 8.96 -67.17
N LYS A 8 22.08 9.85 -68.06
CA LYS A 8 22.65 11.16 -67.67
C LYS A 8 21.62 12.06 -66.97
N ALA A 9 20.38 12.09 -67.44
CA ALA A 9 19.31 12.85 -66.81
C ALA A 9 18.97 12.32 -65.41
N ALA A 10 18.89 10.99 -65.25
CA ALA A 10 18.68 10.34 -63.96
C ALA A 10 19.84 10.62 -62.99
N LYS A 11 21.10 10.52 -63.46
CA LYS A 11 22.28 10.88 -62.67
C LYS A 11 22.27 12.35 -62.25
N LYS A 12 21.84 13.26 -63.13
CA LYS A 12 21.72 14.70 -62.82
C LYS A 12 20.63 14.96 -61.78
N ALA A 13 19.49 14.25 -61.84
CA ALA A 13 18.44 14.33 -60.83
C ALA A 13 18.95 13.85 -59.47
N LEU A 14 19.62 12.70 -59.43
CA LEU A 14 20.22 12.15 -58.21
C LEU A 14 21.27 13.08 -57.60
N LEU A 15 22.16 13.66 -58.43
CA LEU A 15 23.14 14.64 -57.95
C LEU A 15 22.49 15.91 -57.39
N LYS A 16 21.33 16.31 -57.94
CA LYS A 16 20.57 17.45 -57.43
C LYS A 16 19.96 17.12 -56.06
N GLU A 17 19.41 15.93 -55.89
CA GLU A 17 18.86 15.47 -54.60
C GLU A 17 19.94 15.37 -53.53
N VAL A 18 21.09 14.78 -53.86
CA VAL A 18 22.24 14.71 -52.94
C VAL A 18 22.74 16.10 -52.57
N GLY A 19 22.88 17.01 -53.54
CA GLY A 19 23.31 18.38 -53.26
C GLY A 19 22.34 19.18 -52.38
N LEU A 20 21.03 18.90 -52.47
CA LEU A 20 20.04 19.49 -51.56
C LEU A 20 20.18 18.92 -50.14
N ALA A 21 20.32 17.61 -50.00
CA ALA A 21 20.52 16.97 -48.70
C ALA A 21 21.82 17.43 -48.02
N GLU A 22 22.92 17.56 -48.78
CA GLU A 22 24.20 18.09 -48.26
C GLU A 22 24.04 19.53 -47.72
N PHE A 23 23.30 20.38 -48.45
CA PHE A 23 23.02 21.74 -48.01
C PHE A 23 22.16 21.75 -46.73
N GLU A 24 21.08 20.97 -46.68
CA GLU A 24 20.21 20.86 -45.51
C GLU A 24 20.96 20.36 -44.28
N VAL A 25 21.78 19.31 -44.42
CA VAL A 25 22.61 18.80 -43.32
C VAL A 25 23.63 19.85 -42.86
N SER A 26 24.22 20.61 -43.78
CA SER A 26 25.17 21.66 -43.42
C SER A 26 24.52 22.78 -42.61
N GLU A 27 23.32 23.23 -43.01
CA GLU A 27 22.57 24.27 -42.29
C GLU A 27 22.06 23.76 -40.93
N LEU A 28 21.51 22.54 -40.88
CA LEU A 28 21.07 21.92 -39.63
C LEU A 28 22.23 21.71 -38.66
N SER A 29 23.41 21.31 -39.16
CA SER A 29 24.62 21.17 -38.34
C SER A 29 25.09 22.50 -37.77
N ALA A 30 24.93 23.61 -38.52
CA ALA A 30 25.25 24.94 -38.03
C ALA A 30 24.31 25.37 -36.88
N VAL A 31 23.00 25.11 -37.01
CA VAL A 31 22.01 25.42 -35.97
C VAL A 31 22.16 24.54 -34.74
N LEU A 32 22.41 23.24 -34.92
CA LEU A 32 22.51 22.25 -33.83
C LEU A 32 23.93 22.10 -33.28
N LYS A 33 24.86 23.01 -33.62
CA LYS A 33 26.28 22.91 -33.26
C LYS A 33 26.52 22.72 -31.77
N ASP A 34 25.73 23.38 -30.93
CA ASP A 34 25.86 23.27 -29.47
C ASP A 34 25.33 21.93 -28.94
N ALA A 35 24.25 21.40 -29.52
CA ALA A 35 23.75 20.07 -29.19
C ALA A 35 24.74 18.96 -29.63
N VAL A 36 25.37 19.11 -30.80
CA VAL A 36 26.42 18.20 -31.27
C VAL A 36 27.64 18.25 -30.35
N ARG A 37 28.06 19.42 -29.89
CA ARG A 37 29.14 19.53 -28.89
C ARG A 37 28.76 18.89 -27.55
N ALA A 38 27.55 19.14 -27.05
CA ALA A 38 27.08 18.54 -25.80
C ALA A 38 27.06 17.01 -25.87
N THR A 39 26.63 16.43 -27.00
CA THR A 39 26.63 14.98 -27.20
C THR A 39 28.04 14.40 -27.33
N GLN A 40 28.98 15.10 -27.99
CA GLN A 40 30.39 14.72 -28.02
C GLN A 40 31.02 14.71 -26.63
N ASP A 41 30.78 15.76 -25.84
CA ASP A 41 31.26 15.86 -24.45
C ASP A 41 30.66 14.74 -23.59
N GLN A 42 29.39 14.41 -23.78
CA GLN A 42 28.73 13.31 -23.08
C GLN A 42 29.34 11.95 -23.45
N LEU A 43 29.67 11.72 -24.72
CA LEU A 43 30.34 10.49 -25.16
C LEU A 43 31.74 10.37 -24.56
N GLN A 44 32.51 11.46 -24.51
CA GLN A 44 33.84 11.46 -23.87
C GLN A 44 33.73 11.16 -22.37
N LYS A 45 32.75 11.75 -21.68
CA LYS A 45 32.47 11.43 -20.27
C LYS A 45 32.13 9.96 -20.09
N LYS A 46 31.22 9.41 -20.91
CA LYS A 46 30.85 7.98 -20.88
C LYS A 46 32.05 7.06 -21.10
N GLN A 47 32.97 7.41 -22.00
CA GLN A 47 34.19 6.63 -22.25
C GLN A 47 35.18 6.63 -21.08
N SER A 48 35.17 7.67 -20.24
CA SER A 48 36.08 7.81 -19.09
C SER A 48 35.56 7.18 -17.79
N ARG A 49 34.34 6.65 -17.77
CA ARG A 49 33.64 6.24 -16.56
C ARG A 49 33.74 4.76 -16.25
N THR A 50 33.55 4.45 -14.98
CA THR A 50 33.45 3.07 -14.47
C THR A 50 32.04 2.51 -14.65
N HIS A 51 31.90 1.18 -14.59
CA HIS A 51 30.62 0.50 -14.77
C HIS A 51 29.53 0.94 -13.77
N GLU A 52 29.90 1.18 -12.51
CA GLU A 52 28.97 1.62 -11.46
C GLU A 52 28.44 3.04 -11.70
N GLU A 53 29.27 3.94 -12.22
CA GLU A 53 28.87 5.31 -12.57
C GLU A 53 27.99 5.37 -13.82
N LEU A 54 28.20 4.45 -14.78
CA LEU A 54 27.34 4.31 -15.96
C LEU A 54 25.92 3.88 -15.56
N GLN A 55 25.82 2.94 -14.62
CA GLN A 55 24.55 2.39 -14.15
C GLN A 55 23.73 3.43 -13.38
N ALA A 56 24.39 4.25 -12.56
CA ALA A 56 23.74 5.36 -11.84
C ALA A 56 23.21 6.47 -12.76
N GLU A 57 23.82 6.72 -13.92
CA GLU A 57 23.27 7.68 -14.90
C GLU A 57 22.08 7.12 -15.66
N VAL A 58 22.11 5.84 -16.06
CA VAL A 58 20.95 5.17 -16.67
C VAL A 58 19.75 5.22 -15.71
N ASP A 59 19.97 4.97 -14.41
CA ASP A 59 18.92 5.08 -13.39
C ASP A 59 18.37 6.51 -13.21
N ASN A 60 19.15 7.55 -13.54
CA ASN A 60 18.70 8.95 -13.49
C ASN A 60 18.03 9.42 -14.80
N ASP A 61 18.44 8.88 -15.96
CA ASP A 61 17.96 9.28 -17.30
C ASP A 61 16.66 8.56 -17.70
N VAL A 62 16.37 7.38 -17.12
CA VAL A 62 15.10 6.62 -17.28
C VAL A 62 13.91 7.29 -16.55
N GLY A 63 14.07 8.55 -16.14
CA GLY A 63 13.02 9.38 -15.57
C GLY A 63 12.07 10.03 -16.60
N ASP A 64 12.38 10.01 -17.90
CA ASP A 64 11.63 10.81 -18.89
C ASP A 64 11.20 10.12 -20.21
N ASP A 65 11.77 8.98 -20.64
CA ASP A 65 11.22 8.27 -21.82
C ASP A 65 11.58 6.78 -21.83
N GLU A 66 10.61 5.93 -22.12
CA GLU A 66 10.81 4.48 -22.36
C GLU A 66 11.74 4.25 -23.55
N PRO A 67 12.50 3.15 -23.52
CA PRO A 67 12.27 2.18 -24.59
C PRO A 67 12.05 0.77 -24.04
N GLU A 68 10.92 0.18 -24.46
CA GLU A 68 10.76 -1.27 -24.55
C GLU A 68 11.96 -1.85 -25.35
N SER A 69 12.78 -2.67 -24.69
CA SER A 69 13.64 -3.61 -25.38
C SER A 69 13.12 -5.01 -25.10
N GLU A 70 12.39 -5.55 -26.09
CA GLU A 70 12.18 -6.99 -26.21
C GLU A 70 13.54 -7.69 -26.38
N SER A 71 13.84 -8.60 -25.46
CA SER A 71 14.82 -9.66 -25.67
C SER A 71 14.50 -10.84 -24.76
N ASP A 72 13.93 -11.86 -25.41
CA ASP A 72 14.10 -13.31 -25.24
C ASP A 72 14.15 -13.95 -23.84
N GLU A 73 13.17 -14.84 -23.68
CA GLU A 73 13.25 -16.24 -23.23
C GLU A 73 13.85 -16.58 -21.84
N ASP A 74 13.11 -17.50 -21.21
CA ASP A 74 13.45 -18.35 -20.07
C ASP A 74 13.24 -17.84 -18.64
N GLU A 75 12.18 -18.43 -18.09
CA GLU A 75 12.06 -19.09 -16.79
C GLU A 75 12.29 -18.31 -15.49
N GLU A 76 11.40 -18.67 -14.58
CA GLU A 76 11.30 -18.28 -13.18
C GLU A 76 10.71 -16.90 -12.92
N GLU A 77 9.72 -16.93 -12.03
CA GLU A 77 8.90 -15.87 -11.45
C GLU A 77 9.81 -14.79 -10.82
N LYS A 78 10.50 -14.01 -11.66
CA LYS A 78 11.37 -12.92 -11.22
C LYS A 78 10.46 -11.88 -10.54
N PRO A 79 10.72 -11.53 -9.27
CA PRO A 79 9.92 -10.54 -8.57
C PRO A 79 9.98 -9.24 -9.37
N ILE A 80 8.81 -8.78 -9.81
CA ILE A 80 8.65 -7.54 -10.59
C ILE A 80 9.39 -6.44 -9.82
N TYR A 81 10.46 -5.93 -10.43
CA TYR A 81 11.33 -4.94 -9.83
C TYR A 81 10.48 -3.70 -9.52
N ASN A 82 10.30 -3.43 -8.21
CA ASN A 82 9.49 -2.34 -7.69
C ASN A 82 10.41 -1.26 -7.09
N PRO A 83 11.13 -0.50 -7.93
CA PRO A 83 12.16 0.44 -7.50
C PRO A 83 11.59 1.57 -6.62
N LYS A 84 10.31 1.91 -6.78
CA LYS A 84 9.62 2.94 -5.99
C LYS A 84 8.89 2.40 -4.74
N LYS A 85 8.99 1.10 -4.44
CA LYS A 85 8.28 0.42 -3.33
C LYS A 85 6.78 0.75 -3.25
N VAL A 86 6.14 1.00 -4.39
CA VAL A 86 4.70 1.31 -4.42
C VAL A 86 3.95 -0.02 -4.31
N PRO A 87 2.87 -0.14 -3.53
CA PRO A 87 2.12 -1.39 -3.44
C PRO A 87 1.72 -1.87 -4.84
N LEU A 88 2.13 -3.10 -5.16
CA LEU A 88 1.77 -3.78 -6.40
C LEU A 88 0.29 -4.14 -6.33
N ASP A 89 -0.39 -4.11 -7.46
CA ASP A 89 -1.73 -4.66 -7.54
C ASP A 89 -1.70 -6.20 -7.47
N TRP A 90 -2.89 -6.80 -7.41
CA TRP A 90 -3.08 -8.25 -7.45
C TRP A 90 -2.67 -8.89 -8.80
N THR A 91 -2.34 -8.07 -9.80
CA THR A 91 -1.84 -8.48 -11.12
C THR A 91 -0.32 -8.33 -11.25
N GLY A 92 0.36 -7.87 -10.18
CA GLY A 92 1.79 -7.62 -10.15
C GLY A 92 2.22 -6.33 -10.86
N LYS A 93 1.30 -5.52 -11.38
CA LYS A 93 1.63 -4.25 -12.04
C LYS A 93 1.71 -3.11 -11.01
N PRO A 94 2.57 -2.11 -11.23
CA PRO A 94 2.64 -0.95 -10.35
C PRO A 94 1.33 -0.15 -10.44
N ILE A 95 0.69 0.09 -9.29
CA ILE A 95 -0.56 0.87 -9.21
C ILE A 95 -0.30 2.31 -9.66
N PRO A 96 -1.12 2.89 -10.57
CA PRO A 96 -1.00 4.29 -10.95
C PRO A 96 -1.03 5.24 -9.73
N TYR A 97 -0.16 6.24 -9.72
CA TYR A 97 0.08 7.09 -8.54
C TYR A 97 -1.17 7.88 -8.07
N TRP A 98 -2.06 8.25 -8.99
CA TRP A 98 -3.34 8.89 -8.67
C TRP A 98 -4.30 7.93 -7.95
N LEU A 99 -4.29 6.65 -8.31
CA LEU A 99 -5.13 5.61 -7.69
C LEU A 99 -4.63 5.29 -6.28
N TYR A 100 -3.31 5.28 -6.11
CA TYR A 100 -2.63 5.16 -4.81
C TYR A 100 -3.04 6.29 -3.84
N LYS A 101 -3.04 7.55 -4.31
CA LYS A 101 -3.49 8.71 -3.53
C LYS A 101 -5.00 8.72 -3.29
N LEU A 102 -5.81 8.37 -4.30
CA LEU A 102 -7.27 8.36 -4.19
C LEU A 102 -7.77 7.37 -3.13
N HIS A 103 -7.18 6.18 -3.08
CA HIS A 103 -7.55 5.14 -2.13
C HIS A 103 -6.81 5.23 -0.78
N GLY A 104 -5.95 6.24 -0.61
CA GLY A 104 -5.24 6.48 0.65
C GLY A 104 -4.23 5.39 1.01
N LEU A 105 -3.69 4.65 0.03
CA LEU A 105 -2.68 3.61 0.26
C LEU A 105 -1.33 4.21 0.74
N ASN A 106 -1.18 5.54 0.70
CA ASN A 106 -0.05 6.29 1.24
C ASN A 106 -0.12 6.57 2.74
N VAL A 107 -1.24 6.26 3.38
CA VAL A 107 -1.41 6.46 4.82
C VAL A 107 -1.04 5.17 5.55
N GLU A 108 -0.06 5.27 6.43
CA GLU A 108 0.36 4.19 7.31
C GLU A 108 -0.50 4.17 8.57
N TYR A 109 -1.02 2.98 8.93
CA TYR A 109 -1.75 2.74 10.17
C TYR A 109 -1.07 1.62 10.95
N SER A 110 -0.67 1.88 12.19
CA SER A 110 -0.05 0.89 13.08
C SER A 110 -1.06 0.29 14.05
N CYS A 111 -1.02 -1.03 14.27
CA CYS A 111 -1.82 -1.71 15.29
C CYS A 111 -0.93 -2.34 16.38
N GLU A 112 -1.07 -1.87 17.62
CA GLU A 112 -0.28 -2.32 18.78
C GLU A 112 -0.66 -3.73 19.22
N ILE A 113 -1.96 -4.06 19.22
CA ILE A 113 -2.48 -5.40 19.55
C ILE A 113 -1.91 -6.49 18.62
N CYS A 114 -1.58 -6.12 17.38
CA CYS A 114 -0.95 -7.01 16.40
C CYS A 114 0.59 -7.06 16.50
N GLY A 115 1.21 -6.42 17.49
CA GLY A 115 2.66 -6.32 17.63
C GLY A 115 3.29 -5.18 16.82
N ASN A 116 2.63 -4.01 16.78
CA ASN A 116 3.05 -2.83 16.01
C ASN A 116 3.24 -3.09 14.51
N VAL A 117 2.36 -3.92 13.94
CA VAL A 117 2.34 -4.16 12.50
C VAL A 117 1.72 -2.95 11.80
N SER A 118 2.41 -2.46 10.77
CA SER A 118 1.94 -1.38 9.91
C SER A 118 1.09 -1.91 8.76
N TYR A 119 -0.06 -1.28 8.54
CA TYR A 119 -1.00 -1.53 7.45
C TYR A 119 -1.08 -0.29 6.56
N TRP A 120 -1.07 -0.50 5.24
CA TRP A 120 -1.11 0.58 4.27
C TRP A 120 -2.54 0.79 3.76
N GLY A 121 -3.09 1.96 4.10
CA GLY A 121 -4.40 2.42 3.68
C GLY A 121 -5.60 1.90 4.50
N PRO A 122 -6.75 2.60 4.43
CA PRO A 122 -7.89 2.35 5.31
C PRO A 122 -8.51 0.97 5.13
N ARG A 123 -8.61 0.47 3.89
CA ARG A 123 -9.23 -0.84 3.60
C ARG A 123 -8.43 -2.02 4.15
N ALA A 124 -7.10 -1.99 4.01
CA ALA A 124 -6.24 -3.04 4.55
C ALA A 124 -6.30 -3.03 6.08
N PHE A 125 -6.33 -1.82 6.66
CA PHE A 125 -6.52 -1.65 8.08
C PHE A 125 -7.92 -2.11 8.55
N GLU A 126 -9.02 -1.79 7.89
CA GLU A 126 -10.33 -2.31 8.34
C GLU A 126 -10.43 -3.84 8.27
N ARG A 127 -9.80 -4.45 7.26
CA ARG A 127 -9.77 -5.91 7.12
C ARG A 127 -8.99 -6.60 8.24
N HIS A 128 -7.94 -5.96 8.77
CA HIS A 128 -7.05 -6.60 9.75
C HIS A 128 -7.76 -7.00 11.04
N PHE A 129 -8.84 -6.31 11.43
CA PHE A 129 -9.62 -6.65 12.63
C PHE A 129 -10.29 -8.03 12.57
N GLN A 130 -10.56 -8.53 11.36
CA GLN A 130 -11.14 -9.85 11.11
C GLN A 130 -10.06 -10.91 10.83
N GLU A 131 -8.81 -10.50 10.65
CA GLU A 131 -7.71 -11.42 10.40
C GLU A 131 -7.34 -12.19 11.67
N TRP A 132 -6.83 -13.40 11.46
CA TRP A 132 -6.43 -14.29 12.55
C TRP A 132 -5.42 -13.65 13.51
N ARG A 133 -4.50 -12.82 13.00
CA ARG A 133 -3.47 -12.16 13.82
C ARG A 133 -4.08 -11.25 14.88
N HIS A 134 -5.05 -10.41 14.49
CA HIS A 134 -5.72 -9.52 15.44
C HIS A 134 -6.60 -10.30 16.42
N ALA A 135 -7.35 -11.30 15.93
CA ALA A 135 -8.15 -12.17 16.78
C ALA A 135 -7.28 -12.93 17.80
N HIS A 136 -6.08 -13.36 17.41
CA HIS A 136 -5.11 -13.99 18.30
C HIS A 136 -4.58 -13.00 19.35
N GLY A 137 -4.23 -11.78 18.96
CA GLY A 137 -3.84 -10.72 19.89
C GLY A 137 -4.90 -10.44 20.95
N MET A 138 -6.16 -10.30 20.53
CA MET A 138 -7.30 -10.12 21.43
C MET A 138 -7.49 -11.30 22.37
N ARG A 139 -7.32 -12.54 21.88
CA ARG A 139 -7.37 -13.75 22.70
C ARG A 139 -6.27 -13.78 23.78
N CYS A 140 -5.05 -13.35 23.45
CA CYS A 140 -3.97 -13.24 24.44
C CYS A 140 -4.26 -12.21 25.54
N LEU A 141 -4.97 -11.13 25.20
CA LEU A 141 -5.44 -10.12 26.15
C LEU A 141 -6.68 -10.55 26.95
N LYS A 142 -7.27 -11.72 26.66
CA LYS A 142 -8.53 -12.22 27.22
C LYS A 142 -9.73 -11.31 26.95
N VAL A 143 -9.67 -10.49 25.89
CA VAL A 143 -10.77 -9.65 25.44
C VAL A 143 -11.47 -10.36 24.28
N PRO A 144 -12.81 -10.49 24.27
CA PRO A 144 -13.52 -11.11 23.17
C PRO A 144 -13.45 -10.22 21.91
N ASN A 145 -13.11 -10.80 20.75
CA ASN A 145 -13.08 -10.07 19.47
C ASN A 145 -14.51 -9.88 18.93
N THR A 146 -15.25 -8.93 19.51
CA THR A 146 -16.58 -8.51 19.06
C THR A 146 -16.52 -7.20 18.30
N ARG A 147 -17.62 -6.86 17.61
CA ARG A 147 -17.76 -5.59 16.88
C ARG A 147 -17.59 -4.34 17.76
N ALA A 148 -17.76 -4.45 19.08
CA ALA A 148 -17.55 -3.34 20.02
C ALA A 148 -16.07 -2.94 20.12
N PHE A 149 -15.15 -3.86 19.82
CA PHE A 149 -13.70 -3.62 19.85
C PHE A 149 -13.12 -3.27 18.47
N HIS A 150 -13.97 -3.07 17.46
CA HIS A 150 -13.53 -2.66 16.13
C HIS A 150 -12.95 -1.25 16.20
N ASN A 151 -11.87 -0.97 15.45
CA ASN A 151 -11.11 0.28 15.47
C ASN A 151 -10.24 0.56 16.70
N ILE A 152 -10.08 -0.41 17.60
CA ILE A 152 -9.17 -0.27 18.74
C ILE A 152 -7.81 -0.85 18.36
N THR A 153 -6.77 -0.02 18.43
CA THR A 153 -5.39 -0.42 18.10
C THR A 153 -4.50 -0.57 19.32
N LYS A 154 -4.73 0.25 20.35
CA LYS A 154 -3.92 0.28 21.56
C LYS A 154 -4.37 -0.79 22.54
N ILE A 155 -3.41 -1.39 23.22
CA ILE A 155 -3.69 -2.44 24.20
C ILE A 155 -4.43 -1.86 25.41
N GLN A 156 -4.00 -0.70 25.90
CA GLN A 156 -4.61 -0.07 27.07
C GLN A 156 -6.08 0.29 26.81
N ASP A 157 -6.38 0.89 25.67
CA ASP A 157 -7.75 1.30 25.30
C ASP A 157 -8.70 0.09 25.22
N ALA A 158 -8.20 -1.06 24.74
CA ALA A 158 -8.98 -2.30 24.69
C ALA A 158 -9.33 -2.83 26.10
N LEU A 159 -8.37 -2.78 27.03
CA LEU A 159 -8.57 -3.19 28.42
C LEU A 159 -9.53 -2.26 29.15
N ASP A 160 -9.37 -0.95 28.98
CA ASP A 160 -10.23 0.05 29.61
C ASP A 160 -11.68 -0.06 29.12
N LEU A 161 -11.88 -0.28 27.81
CA LEU A 161 -13.21 -0.51 27.26
C LEU A 161 -13.81 -1.82 27.77
N PHE A 162 -13.02 -2.89 27.84
CA PHE A 162 -13.50 -4.18 28.33
C PHE A 162 -13.95 -4.11 29.78
N GLU A 163 -13.20 -3.42 30.65
CA GLU A 163 -13.58 -3.28 32.05
C GLU A 163 -14.85 -2.43 32.21
N ARG A 164 -15.00 -1.34 31.43
CA ARG A 164 -16.24 -0.55 31.43
C ARG A 164 -17.45 -1.36 30.99
N LEU A 165 -17.33 -2.09 29.88
CA LEU A 165 -18.42 -2.96 29.39
C LEU A 165 -18.77 -4.04 30.40
N ARG A 166 -17.79 -4.61 31.10
CA ARG A 166 -18.01 -5.62 32.13
C ARG A 166 -18.75 -5.05 33.34
N GLN A 167 -18.38 -3.84 33.78
CA GLN A 167 -19.07 -3.14 34.86
C GLN A 167 -20.51 -2.79 34.49
N ASP A 168 -20.74 -2.31 33.27
CA ASP A 168 -22.08 -1.98 32.80
C ASP A 168 -22.95 -3.24 32.67
N GLN A 169 -22.38 -4.34 32.17
CA GLN A 169 -23.08 -5.63 32.11
C GLN A 169 -23.42 -6.16 33.51
N SER A 170 -22.49 -6.08 34.47
CA SER A 170 -22.74 -6.50 35.85
C SER A 170 -23.82 -5.70 36.57
N LYS A 171 -24.05 -4.43 36.16
CA LYS A 171 -25.15 -3.61 36.68
C LYS A 171 -26.49 -3.90 36.00
N SER A 172 -26.45 -4.39 34.75
CA SER A 172 -27.66 -4.71 34.00
C SER A 172 -28.18 -6.12 34.29
N ASP A 173 -27.29 -7.03 34.68
CA ASP A 173 -27.66 -8.39 35.05
C ASP A 173 -28.34 -8.36 36.43
N PHE A 174 -29.67 -8.44 36.44
CA PHE A 174 -30.48 -8.55 37.65
C PHE A 174 -30.05 -9.78 38.46
N ASP A 175 -29.46 -9.57 39.63
CA ASP A 175 -29.11 -10.66 40.53
C ASP A 175 -30.35 -11.12 41.30
N ARG A 176 -31.00 -12.18 40.82
CA ARG A 176 -32.21 -12.73 41.44
C ARG A 176 -32.00 -13.17 42.91
N GLU A 177 -30.79 -13.47 43.36
CA GLU A 177 -30.56 -13.84 44.76
C GLU A 177 -30.46 -12.62 45.68
N ALA A 178 -29.90 -11.52 45.16
CA ALA A 178 -29.68 -10.28 45.92
C ALA A 178 -30.84 -9.27 45.79
N GLU A 179 -31.48 -9.19 44.62
CA GLU A 179 -32.45 -8.15 44.26
C GLU A 179 -33.91 -8.64 44.27
N GLU A 180 -34.17 -9.95 44.38
CA GLU A 180 -35.54 -10.46 44.55
C GLU A 180 -35.98 -10.31 46.01
N GLU A 181 -36.99 -9.46 46.22
CA GLU A 181 -37.55 -9.15 47.53
C GLU A 181 -38.82 -9.98 47.81
N TYR A 182 -38.92 -10.52 49.02
CA TYR A 182 -40.08 -11.25 49.54
C TYR A 182 -40.64 -10.51 50.74
N GLU A 183 -41.96 -10.44 50.84
CA GLU A 183 -42.67 -9.89 52.00
C GLU A 183 -43.03 -11.02 52.97
N ASP A 184 -42.71 -10.85 54.25
CA ASP A 184 -43.13 -11.78 55.30
C ASP A 184 -44.58 -11.55 55.75
N GLY A 185 -45.12 -12.44 56.59
CA GLY A 185 -46.48 -12.30 57.12
C GLY A 185 -46.70 -11.08 58.02
N ALA A 186 -45.64 -10.39 58.44
CA ALA A 186 -45.67 -9.17 59.23
C ALA A 186 -45.48 -7.90 58.37
N GLY A 187 -45.29 -8.04 57.05
CA GLY A 187 -45.10 -6.94 56.11
C GLY A 187 -43.66 -6.41 56.01
N ASN A 188 -42.66 -7.14 56.52
CA ASN A 188 -41.25 -6.79 56.33
C ASN A 188 -40.76 -7.29 54.98
N VAL A 189 -40.02 -6.44 54.28
CA VAL A 189 -39.40 -6.77 52.99
C VAL A 189 -37.99 -7.31 53.22
N LEU A 190 -37.74 -8.53 52.77
CA LEU A 190 -36.48 -9.26 52.95
C LEU A 190 -35.96 -9.72 51.59
N SER A 191 -34.63 -9.76 51.40
CA SER A 191 -34.07 -10.41 50.22
C SER A 191 -34.38 -11.91 50.25
N LYS A 192 -34.48 -12.54 49.07
CA LYS A 192 -34.75 -13.97 48.91
C LYS A 192 -33.90 -14.85 49.82
N LYS A 193 -32.60 -14.56 49.88
CA LYS A 193 -31.65 -15.34 50.68
C LYS A 193 -31.98 -15.24 52.16
N THR A 194 -32.20 -14.03 52.66
CA THR A 194 -32.54 -13.80 54.06
C THR A 194 -33.87 -14.45 54.41
N TYR A 195 -34.87 -14.34 53.54
CA TYR A 195 -36.17 -14.99 53.70
C TYR A 195 -36.03 -16.52 53.75
N GLN A 196 -35.28 -17.14 52.83
CA GLN A 196 -35.08 -18.59 52.82
C GLN A 196 -34.28 -19.10 54.03
N ASP A 197 -33.27 -18.35 54.48
CA ASP A 197 -32.48 -18.73 55.64
C ASP A 197 -33.28 -18.61 56.95
N LEU A 198 -34.08 -17.56 57.09
CA LEU A 198 -35.02 -17.40 58.21
C LEU A 198 -36.09 -18.50 58.19
N LEU A 199 -36.62 -18.86 57.01
CA LEU A 199 -37.58 -19.95 56.84
C LEU A 199 -36.98 -21.31 57.25
N ARG A 200 -35.73 -21.59 56.86
CA ARG A 200 -35.02 -22.81 57.27
C ARG A 200 -34.74 -22.86 58.77
N GLN A 201 -34.54 -21.71 59.40
CA GLN A 201 -34.34 -21.58 60.85
C GLN A 201 -35.67 -21.61 61.63
N GLY A 202 -36.82 -21.52 60.95
CA GLY A 202 -38.14 -21.46 61.57
C GLY A 202 -38.45 -20.12 62.25
N LEU A 203 -37.87 -19.02 61.75
CA LEU A 203 -37.96 -17.67 62.30
C LEU A 203 -38.93 -16.75 61.52
N LEU A 204 -39.68 -17.30 60.58
CA LEU A 204 -40.69 -16.64 59.74
C LEU A 204 -42.02 -17.37 59.82
#